data_AF-A0A966KZ45-F1
#
_entry.id   AF-A0A966KZ45-F1
#
_cell.length_a   1.000
_cell.length_b   1.000
_cell.length_c   1.000
_cell.angle_alpha   90.00
_cell.angle_beta   90.00
_cell.angle_gamma   90.00
#
_symmetry.space_group_name_H-M   'P 1'
#
loop_
_entity.id
_entity.type
_entity.pdbx_description
1 polymer ?
#
loop_
_entity_poly.entity_id
_entity_poly.type
_entity_poly.pdbx_seq_one_letter_code
_entity_poly.pdbx_strand_id
1 'polypeptide(L)'
;VEDIFLSMGFDVMTGPEIESDYYNFEALNIPEFHPARDMQDTFYLAKKILLRTQTSPIQIRTMEKYKPPIRIIAIGRCYRRDAIDSSHSPIFHQVEGLVIDKNVSFSSLKGTLLEFTKKMFGEETKIRFSPSYFPFVEPGAETAISCVICKGKGCRVCKYTGWLEMGGSGMVHPNVLKNVNIDPEEYQGFAFGWGVERIAMIKYG
;
A
#
# COMPACT_ATOMS: atom_id res chain seq x y z
N VAL A 1 -7.91 -0.27 12.30
CA VAL A 1 -6.76 0.18 11.48
C VAL A 1 -6.67 1.70 11.54
N GLU A 2 -7.74 2.40 11.18
CA GLU A 2 -7.82 3.88 11.20
C GLU A 2 -7.40 4.47 12.55
N ASP A 3 -7.99 4.02 13.65
CA ASP A 3 -7.67 4.51 15.00
C ASP A 3 -6.17 4.46 15.34
N ILE A 4 -5.46 3.42 14.87
CA ILE A 4 -4.02 3.29 15.10
C ILE A 4 -3.27 4.37 14.34
N PHE A 5 -3.58 4.57 13.06
CA PHE A 5 -2.92 5.57 12.23
C PHE A 5 -3.30 7.00 12.63
N LEU A 6 -4.55 7.26 13.01
CA LEU A 6 -4.99 8.52 13.61
C LEU A 6 -4.18 8.83 14.87
N SER A 7 -3.95 7.83 15.75
CA SER A 7 -3.10 8.01 16.93
C SER A 7 -1.63 8.30 16.62
N MET A 8 -1.19 7.99 15.39
CA MET A 8 0.15 8.28 14.86
C MET A 8 0.20 9.58 14.03
N GLY A 9 -0.90 10.35 14.03
CA GLY A 9 -1.01 11.65 13.36
C GLY A 9 -1.28 11.58 11.85
N PHE A 10 -1.79 10.45 11.34
CA PHE A 10 -2.24 10.35 9.95
C PHE A 10 -3.67 10.83 9.82
N ASP A 11 -4.00 11.46 8.69
CA ASP A 11 -5.37 11.73 8.29
C ASP A 11 -5.94 10.57 7.44
N VAL A 12 -7.25 10.39 7.48
CA VAL A 12 -7.94 9.41 6.62
C VAL A 12 -8.47 10.11 5.38
N MET A 13 -8.03 9.67 4.20
CA MET A 13 -8.49 10.16 2.91
C MET A 13 -9.32 9.10 2.18
N THR A 14 -10.36 9.56 1.48
CA THR A 14 -11.21 8.73 0.64
C THR A 14 -11.28 9.28 -0.78
N GLY A 15 -11.72 8.46 -1.72
CA GLY A 15 -11.87 8.86 -3.12
C GLY A 15 -12.68 7.84 -3.92
N PRO A 16 -12.92 8.12 -5.21
CA PRO A 16 -13.82 7.35 -6.04
C PRO A 16 -13.27 5.94 -6.30
N GLU A 17 -14.18 4.99 -6.53
CA GLU A 17 -13.85 3.61 -6.91
C GLU A 17 -13.75 3.44 -8.43
N ILE A 18 -14.53 4.22 -9.19
CA ILE A 18 -14.37 4.39 -10.63
C ILE A 18 -13.33 5.49 -10.83
N GLU A 19 -12.23 5.16 -11.50
CA GLU A 19 -11.08 6.04 -11.62
C GLU A 19 -10.59 6.13 -13.07
N SER A 20 -9.86 7.21 -13.36
CA SER A 20 -9.16 7.34 -14.64
C SER A 20 -7.88 6.50 -14.66
N ASP A 21 -7.54 6.04 -15.85
CA ASP A 21 -6.26 5.38 -16.15
C ASP A 21 -5.04 6.24 -15.75
N TYR A 22 -5.15 7.57 -15.85
CA TYR A 22 -4.10 8.49 -15.40
C TYR A 22 -3.83 8.35 -13.90
N TYR A 23 -4.87 8.46 -13.07
CA TYR A 23 -4.71 8.40 -11.61
C TYR A 23 -4.36 7.00 -11.10
N ASN A 24 -4.87 5.94 -11.76
CA ASN A 24 -4.62 4.56 -11.35
C ASN A 24 -3.28 4.00 -11.82
N PHE A 25 -2.69 4.56 -12.88
CA PHE A 25 -1.46 4.02 -13.46
C PHE A 25 -0.40 5.08 -13.78
N GLU A 26 -0.69 6.00 -14.70
CA GLU A 26 0.32 6.90 -15.27
C GLU A 26 0.97 7.79 -14.20
N ALA A 27 0.15 8.43 -13.35
CA ALA A 27 0.62 9.25 -12.24
C ALA A 27 1.47 8.47 -11.23
N LEU A 28 1.26 7.15 -11.15
CA LEU A 28 2.00 6.21 -10.30
C LEU A 28 3.20 5.57 -11.02
N ASN A 29 3.68 6.21 -12.09
CA ASN A 29 4.86 5.77 -12.85
C ASN A 29 4.69 4.38 -13.49
N ILE A 30 3.44 3.97 -13.77
CA ILE A 30 3.13 2.69 -14.44
C ILE A 30 3.00 2.94 -15.95
N PRO A 31 3.92 2.40 -16.78
CA PRO A 31 3.96 2.69 -18.21
C PRO A 31 2.78 2.10 -18.97
N GLU A 32 2.50 2.63 -20.17
CA GLU A 32 1.36 2.22 -21.01
C GLU A 32 1.30 0.72 -21.31
N PHE A 33 2.45 0.11 -21.55
CA PHE A 33 2.56 -1.31 -21.87
C PHE A 33 2.77 -2.21 -20.64
N HIS A 34 2.54 -1.71 -19.43
CA HIS A 34 2.67 -2.52 -18.22
C HIS A 34 1.54 -3.55 -18.13
N PRO A 35 1.82 -4.84 -17.81
CA PRO A 35 0.80 -5.90 -17.75
C PRO A 35 -0.39 -5.58 -16.84
N ALA A 36 -0.17 -4.91 -15.71
CA ALA A 36 -1.24 -4.49 -14.81
C ALA A 36 -2.32 -3.59 -15.48
N ARG A 37 -2.02 -2.95 -16.62
CA ARG A 37 -2.98 -2.15 -17.39
C ARG A 37 -3.79 -2.98 -18.37
N ASP A 38 -3.48 -4.25 -18.55
CA ASP A 38 -4.19 -5.15 -19.46
C ASP A 38 -5.60 -5.46 -18.96
N MET A 39 -6.52 -5.70 -19.88
CA MET A 39 -7.89 -6.12 -19.56
C MET A 39 -7.94 -7.48 -18.87
N GLN A 40 -6.88 -8.29 -18.91
CA GLN A 40 -6.77 -9.54 -18.15
C GLN A 40 -6.70 -9.31 -16.65
N ASP A 41 -6.08 -8.22 -16.18
CA ASP A 41 -5.91 -7.92 -14.75
C ASP A 41 -6.90 -6.86 -14.24
N THR A 42 -7.27 -5.91 -15.11
CA THR A 42 -8.01 -4.69 -14.74
C THR A 42 -9.41 -4.63 -15.35
N PHE A 43 -10.40 -4.23 -14.54
CA PHE A 43 -11.77 -4.01 -14.98
C PHE A 43 -11.92 -2.62 -15.63
N TYR A 44 -12.02 -2.56 -16.96
CA TYR A 44 -12.34 -1.35 -17.70
C TYR A 44 -13.85 -1.18 -17.92
N LEU A 45 -14.37 0.02 -17.67
CA LEU A 45 -15.76 0.40 -17.93
C LEU A 45 -15.91 1.13 -19.27
N ALA A 46 -14.86 1.85 -19.68
CA ALA A 46 -14.74 2.52 -20.97
C ALA A 46 -13.27 2.75 -21.28
N LYS A 47 -12.96 3.35 -22.44
CA LYS A 47 -11.59 3.76 -22.78
C LYS A 47 -11.04 4.68 -21.68
N LYS A 48 -9.95 4.27 -21.02
CA LYS A 48 -9.27 5.00 -19.93
C LYS A 48 -10.10 5.21 -18.65
N ILE A 49 -11.22 4.52 -18.48
CA ILE A 49 -12.05 4.55 -17.26
C ILE A 49 -12.18 3.12 -16.74
N LEU A 50 -11.86 2.92 -15.45
CA LEU A 50 -11.72 1.61 -14.84
C LEU A 50 -12.21 1.58 -13.39
N LEU A 51 -12.40 0.39 -12.85
CA LEU A 51 -12.49 0.21 -11.40
C LEU A 51 -11.07 0.16 -10.82
N ARG A 52 -10.78 1.00 -9.82
CA ARG A 52 -9.42 1.15 -9.30
C ARG A 52 -8.85 -0.17 -8.80
N THR A 53 -7.59 -0.44 -9.13
CA THR A 53 -6.89 -1.68 -8.75
C THR A 53 -6.22 -1.59 -7.39
N GLN A 54 -6.12 -0.37 -6.88
CA GLN A 54 -5.48 0.02 -5.63
C GLN A 54 -6.04 1.36 -5.14
N THR A 55 -5.79 1.72 -3.88
CA THR A 55 -6.19 3.00 -3.28
C THR A 55 -5.19 4.14 -3.51
N SER A 56 -4.03 3.85 -4.12
CA SER A 56 -3.02 4.84 -4.51
C SER A 56 -3.53 6.06 -5.30
N PRO A 57 -4.58 5.98 -6.16
CA PRO A 57 -5.18 7.17 -6.77
C PRO A 57 -5.59 8.25 -5.77
N ILE A 58 -6.06 7.86 -4.58
CA ILE A 58 -6.43 8.77 -3.50
C ILE A 58 -5.19 9.57 -3.05
N GLN A 59 -4.03 8.93 -3.02
CA GLN A 59 -2.76 9.56 -2.65
C GLN A 59 -2.32 10.58 -3.69
N ILE A 60 -2.40 10.25 -4.98
CA ILE A 60 -2.12 11.19 -6.08
C ILE A 60 -3.03 12.43 -5.95
N ARG A 61 -4.34 12.22 -5.84
CA ARG A 61 -5.32 13.31 -5.69
C ARG A 61 -5.07 14.14 -4.43
N THR A 62 -4.60 13.52 -3.35
CA THR A 62 -4.23 14.21 -2.12
C THR A 62 -3.00 15.10 -2.34
N MET A 63 -1.97 14.58 -3.01
CA MET A 63 -0.76 15.35 -3.34
C MET A 63 -1.02 16.50 -4.32
N GLU A 64 -2.00 16.38 -5.22
CA GLU A 64 -2.43 17.50 -6.08
C GLU A 64 -3.19 18.58 -5.29
N LYS A 65 -3.97 18.17 -4.28
CA LYS A 65 -4.85 19.07 -3.51
C LYS A 65 -4.13 19.79 -2.37
N TYR A 66 -3.19 19.13 -1.71
CA TYR A 66 -2.51 19.64 -0.52
C TYR A 66 -1.00 19.67 -0.75
N LYS A 67 -0.34 20.69 -0.18
CA LYS A 67 1.12 20.77 -0.19
C LYS A 67 1.71 19.98 0.99
N PRO A 68 2.91 19.40 0.86
CA PRO A 68 3.64 18.82 1.98
C PRO A 68 3.79 19.77 3.19
N PRO A 69 3.82 19.26 4.43
CA PRO A 69 3.86 17.84 4.80
C PRO A 69 2.50 17.14 4.64
N ILE A 70 2.52 15.90 4.13
CA ILE A 70 1.33 15.05 3.96
C ILE A 70 1.57 13.75 4.73
N ARG A 71 0.59 13.33 5.53
CA ARG A 71 0.59 12.05 6.22
C ARG A 71 -0.83 11.48 6.20
N ILE A 72 -1.08 10.55 5.31
CA ILE A 72 -2.44 10.02 5.09
C ILE A 72 -2.46 8.49 5.04
N ILE A 73 -3.62 7.94 5.39
CA ILE A 73 -4.01 6.60 4.99
C ILE A 73 -5.24 6.69 4.08
N ALA A 74 -5.28 5.81 3.09
CA ALA A 74 -6.41 5.60 2.21
C ALA A 74 -6.89 4.16 2.40
N ILE A 75 -8.13 4.01 2.89
CA ILE A 75 -8.76 2.70 3.05
C ILE A 75 -9.95 2.62 2.11
N GLY A 76 -10.08 1.51 1.39
CA GLY A 76 -11.26 1.31 0.57
C GLY A 76 -11.23 0.06 -0.30
N ARG A 77 -12.33 -0.12 -1.03
CA ARG A 77 -12.48 -1.22 -1.99
C ARG A 77 -11.59 -1.04 -3.20
N CYS A 78 -11.02 -2.15 -3.66
CA CYS A 78 -10.21 -2.28 -4.85
C CYS A 78 -10.71 -3.49 -5.65
N TYR A 79 -10.38 -3.50 -6.94
CA TYR A 79 -10.92 -4.45 -7.90
C TYR A 79 -9.80 -5.06 -8.74
N ARG A 80 -9.82 -6.39 -8.87
CA ARG A 80 -8.89 -7.15 -9.75
C ARG A 80 -9.62 -8.29 -10.41
N ARG A 81 -9.23 -8.67 -11.61
CA ARG A 81 -9.83 -9.80 -12.34
C ARG A 81 -9.28 -11.15 -11.87
N ASP A 82 -9.14 -11.32 -10.56
CA ASP A 82 -8.71 -12.58 -9.97
C ASP A 82 -9.87 -13.58 -9.97
N ALA A 83 -9.56 -14.84 -10.24
CA ALA A 83 -10.52 -15.92 -10.06
C ALA A 83 -10.88 -16.05 -8.58
N ILE A 84 -12.17 -16.24 -8.28
CA ILE A 84 -12.61 -16.46 -6.90
C ILE A 84 -12.06 -17.81 -6.43
N ASP A 85 -11.22 -17.78 -5.40
CA ASP A 85 -10.71 -18.97 -4.73
C ASP A 85 -10.61 -18.74 -3.21
N SER A 86 -10.01 -19.69 -2.48
CA SER A 86 -9.87 -19.61 -1.01
C SER A 86 -9.00 -18.44 -0.51
N SER A 87 -8.30 -17.75 -1.40
CA SER A 87 -7.31 -16.71 -1.12
C SER A 87 -7.49 -15.44 -1.96
N HIS A 88 -8.31 -15.46 -3.00
CA HIS A 88 -8.52 -14.35 -3.92
C HIS A 88 -10.00 -14.03 -4.11
N SER A 89 -10.29 -12.75 -4.17
CA SER A 89 -11.61 -12.20 -4.45
C SER A 89 -11.44 -11.04 -5.43
N PRO A 90 -12.31 -10.92 -6.46
CA PRO A 90 -12.24 -9.82 -7.41
C PRO A 90 -12.54 -8.46 -6.78
N ILE A 91 -13.11 -8.46 -5.57
CA ILE A 91 -13.36 -7.29 -4.75
C ILE A 91 -12.71 -7.52 -3.39
N PHE A 92 -11.84 -6.62 -2.99
CA PHE A 92 -11.10 -6.70 -1.72
C PHE A 92 -10.86 -5.28 -1.19
N HIS A 93 -10.40 -5.16 0.04
CA HIS A 93 -10.13 -3.87 0.68
C HIS A 93 -8.63 -3.72 0.92
N GLN A 94 -8.10 -2.54 0.62
CA GLN A 94 -6.73 -2.19 0.94
C GLN A 94 -6.68 -1.02 1.90
N VAL A 95 -5.63 -1.01 2.71
CA VAL A 95 -5.14 0.17 3.39
C VAL A 95 -3.78 0.50 2.78
N GLU A 96 -3.67 1.69 2.23
CA GLU A 96 -2.39 2.24 1.84
C GLU A 96 -2.08 3.50 2.63
N GLY A 97 -0.81 3.72 2.95
CA GLY A 97 -0.35 4.94 3.60
C GLY A 97 0.67 5.67 2.74
N LEU A 98 0.66 6.99 2.87
CA LEU A 98 1.61 7.90 2.23
C LEU A 98 2.11 8.92 3.25
N VAL A 99 3.42 9.13 3.29
CA VAL A 99 4.03 10.25 4.01
C VAL A 99 4.97 10.99 3.07
N ILE A 100 4.79 12.31 2.91
CA ILE A 100 5.67 13.20 2.16
C ILE A 100 6.11 14.34 3.09
N ASP A 101 7.42 14.48 3.33
CA ASP A 101 8.02 15.56 4.12
C ASP A 101 9.53 15.69 3.78
N LYS A 102 10.19 16.75 4.24
CA LYS A 102 11.60 17.04 3.90
C LYS A 102 12.60 16.02 4.46
N ASN A 103 12.28 15.41 5.59
CA ASN A 103 13.20 14.54 6.35
C ASN A 103 12.66 13.11 6.50
N VAL A 104 12.08 12.55 5.45
CA VAL A 104 11.53 11.19 5.44
C VAL A 104 12.57 10.22 4.88
N SER A 105 12.85 9.14 5.60
CA SER A 105 13.77 8.11 5.13
C SER A 105 13.17 6.71 5.23
N PHE A 106 13.89 5.71 4.72
CA PHE A 106 13.46 4.32 4.85
C PHE A 106 13.38 3.86 6.32
N SER A 107 14.12 4.49 7.24
CA SER A 107 13.99 4.21 8.68
C SER A 107 12.65 4.71 9.22
N SER A 108 12.13 5.82 8.71
CA SER A 108 10.80 6.35 9.03
C SER A 108 9.70 5.36 8.61
N LEU A 109 9.84 4.75 7.42
CA LEU A 109 8.95 3.68 6.95
C LEU A 109 9.00 2.46 7.89
N LYS A 110 10.21 1.99 8.21
CA LYS A 110 10.39 0.84 9.13
C LYS A 110 9.77 1.09 10.50
N GLY A 111 10.01 2.27 11.07
CA GLY A 111 9.46 2.66 12.37
C GLY A 111 7.93 2.73 12.35
N THR A 112 7.37 3.35 11.31
CA THR A 112 5.90 3.46 11.13
C THR A 112 5.24 2.09 11.05
N LEU A 113 5.76 1.20 10.20
CA LEU A 113 5.18 -0.13 10.04
C LEU A 113 5.42 -1.04 11.25
N LEU A 114 6.56 -0.92 11.94
CA LEU A 114 6.81 -1.62 13.19
C LEU A 114 5.80 -1.21 14.26
N GLU A 115 5.58 0.09 14.44
CA GLU A 115 4.63 0.62 15.42
C GLU A 115 3.20 0.18 15.10
N PHE A 116 2.78 0.29 13.84
CA PHE A 116 1.48 -0.21 13.39
C PHE A 116 1.32 -1.71 13.68
N THR A 117 2.34 -2.51 13.33
CA THR A 117 2.35 -3.96 13.54
C THR A 117 2.20 -4.31 15.01
N LYS A 118 2.92 -3.63 15.90
CA LYS A 118 2.85 -3.84 17.35
C LYS A 118 1.48 -3.49 17.91
N LYS A 119 0.92 -2.33 17.56
CA LYS A 119 -0.42 -1.92 17.99
C LYS A 119 -1.50 -2.86 17.45
N MET A 120 -1.34 -3.40 16.25
CA MET A 120 -2.32 -4.30 15.64
C MET A 120 -2.23 -5.74 16.18
N PHE A 121 -1.02 -6.29 16.30
CA PHE A 121 -0.81 -7.73 16.52
C PHE A 121 -0.13 -8.09 17.85
N GLY A 122 0.35 -7.10 18.60
CA GLY A 122 1.00 -7.25 19.90
C GLY A 122 2.50 -6.92 19.86
N GLU A 123 3.03 -6.50 21.01
CA GLU A 123 4.40 -5.96 21.17
C GLU A 123 5.53 -6.88 20.70
N GLU A 124 5.34 -8.19 20.78
CA GLU A 124 6.33 -9.20 20.38
C GLU A 124 6.40 -9.42 18.86
N THR A 125 5.50 -8.81 18.10
CA THR A 125 5.42 -9.02 16.65
C THR A 125 6.59 -8.34 15.96
N LYS A 126 7.36 -9.12 15.20
CA LYS A 126 8.51 -8.64 14.44
C LYS A 126 8.09 -8.33 13.01
N ILE A 127 8.78 -7.38 12.39
CA ILE A 127 8.63 -7.06 10.96
C ILE A 127 9.93 -7.35 10.22
N ARG A 128 9.81 -7.79 8.97
CA ARG A 128 10.91 -8.08 8.05
C ARG A 128 10.64 -7.39 6.72
N PHE A 129 11.71 -6.86 6.13
CA PHE A 129 11.71 -6.21 4.83
C PHE A 129 12.59 -7.00 3.88
N SER A 130 12.05 -7.38 2.73
CA SER A 130 12.79 -8.02 1.64
C SER A 130 12.81 -7.08 0.44
N PRO A 131 13.95 -6.82 -0.22
CA PRO A 131 13.97 -6.01 -1.44
C PRO A 131 12.98 -6.54 -2.47
N SER A 132 12.21 -5.64 -3.08
CA SER A 132 11.24 -5.98 -4.13
C SER A 132 11.07 -4.78 -5.06
N TYR A 133 10.29 -4.96 -6.13
CA TYR A 133 10.09 -3.95 -7.15
C TYR A 133 8.61 -3.55 -7.24
N PHE A 134 8.37 -2.24 -7.21
CA PHE A 134 7.07 -1.65 -7.51
C PHE A 134 7.29 -0.34 -8.29
N PRO A 135 6.56 -0.07 -9.39
CA PRO A 135 6.84 1.10 -10.25
C PRO A 135 6.77 2.46 -9.53
N PHE A 136 5.99 2.56 -8.46
CA PHE A 136 5.74 3.80 -7.71
C PHE A 136 6.67 4.02 -6.50
N VAL A 137 7.60 3.09 -6.19
CA VAL A 137 8.59 3.27 -5.11
C VAL A 137 9.99 2.84 -5.53
N GLU A 138 11.02 3.51 -5.01
CA GLU A 138 12.43 3.14 -5.13
C GLU A 138 13.26 3.74 -3.98
N PRO A 139 13.89 2.93 -3.10
CA PRO A 139 13.87 1.47 -3.08
C PRO A 139 12.51 0.89 -2.63
N GLY A 140 12.09 -0.19 -3.31
CA GLY A 140 10.93 -1.01 -2.95
C GLY A 140 11.27 -2.18 -2.02
N ALA A 141 10.31 -2.58 -1.19
CA ALA A 141 10.42 -3.73 -0.29
C ALA A 141 9.07 -4.43 -0.05
N GLU A 142 9.08 -5.74 -0.05
CA GLU A 142 8.03 -6.57 0.53
C GLU A 142 8.14 -6.55 2.06
N THR A 143 6.98 -6.44 2.70
CA THR A 143 6.85 -6.42 4.15
C THR A 143 6.21 -7.72 4.62
N ALA A 144 6.83 -8.34 5.62
CA ALA A 144 6.30 -9.51 6.29
C ALA A 144 6.38 -9.35 7.80
N ILE A 145 5.43 -9.94 8.53
CA ILE A 145 5.43 -9.97 9.98
C ILE A 145 5.69 -11.39 10.49
N SER A 146 6.24 -11.52 11.69
CA SER A 146 6.34 -12.82 12.35
C SER A 146 4.94 -13.41 12.52
N CYS A 147 4.78 -14.69 12.24
CA CYS A 147 3.48 -15.35 12.34
C CYS A 147 2.93 -15.24 13.76
N VAL A 148 1.81 -14.54 13.92
CA VAL A 148 1.18 -14.26 15.22
C VAL A 148 0.60 -15.52 15.87
N ILE A 149 0.22 -16.50 15.05
CA ILE A 149 -0.41 -17.75 15.49
C ILE A 149 0.62 -18.70 16.12
N CYS A 150 1.75 -18.92 15.43
CA CYS A 150 2.80 -19.83 15.92
C CYS A 150 3.99 -19.12 16.55
N LYS A 151 3.92 -17.79 16.70
CA LYS A 151 5.00 -16.93 17.24
C LYS A 151 6.33 -17.15 16.51
N GLY A 152 6.27 -17.28 15.19
CA GLY A 152 7.45 -17.48 14.34
C GLY A 152 8.02 -18.91 14.30
N LYS A 153 7.44 -19.89 15.01
CA LYS A 153 7.94 -21.28 15.01
C LYS A 153 7.73 -22.02 13.67
N GLY A 154 6.85 -21.53 12.82
CA GLY A 154 6.37 -22.22 11.62
C GLY A 154 5.08 -23.02 11.88
N CYS A 155 4.08 -22.83 11.01
CA CYS A 155 2.83 -23.59 11.00
C CYS A 155 2.21 -23.57 9.61
N ARG A 156 1.11 -24.29 9.40
CA ARG A 156 0.41 -24.35 8.10
C ARG A 156 0.02 -22.97 7.56
N VAL A 157 -0.42 -22.04 8.41
CA VAL A 157 -0.85 -20.69 7.99
C VAL A 157 0.30 -19.89 7.37
N CYS A 158 1.49 -19.95 7.95
CA CYS A 158 2.67 -19.28 7.41
C CYS A 158 3.51 -20.17 6.49
N LYS A 159 2.95 -21.28 5.98
CA LYS A 159 3.66 -22.28 5.16
C LYS A 159 4.99 -22.73 5.78
N TYR A 160 5.01 -22.89 7.10
CA TYR A 160 6.19 -23.28 7.91
C TYR A 160 7.38 -22.31 7.87
N THR A 161 7.24 -21.11 7.27
CA THR A 161 8.34 -20.12 7.19
C THR A 161 8.55 -19.34 8.49
N GLY A 162 7.51 -19.27 9.34
CA GLY A 162 7.46 -18.36 10.50
C GLY A 162 7.10 -16.91 10.16
N TRP A 163 6.88 -16.59 8.89
CA TRP A 163 6.59 -15.23 8.41
C TRP A 163 5.28 -15.17 7.59
N LEU A 164 4.56 -14.07 7.73
CA LEU A 164 3.34 -13.77 6.99
C LEU A 164 3.58 -12.50 6.18
N GLU A 165 3.55 -12.62 4.86
CA GLU A 165 3.67 -11.49 3.95
C GLU A 165 2.45 -10.58 4.09
N MET A 166 2.64 -9.26 4.19
CA MET A 166 1.56 -8.28 4.39
C MET A 166 1.28 -7.44 3.14
N GLY A 167 2.32 -7.13 2.36
CA GLY A 167 2.21 -6.35 1.14
C GLY A 167 3.48 -5.56 0.83
N GLY A 168 3.38 -4.65 -0.13
CA GLY A 168 4.50 -3.81 -0.59
C GLY A 168 4.68 -2.54 0.23
N SER A 169 5.89 -2.00 0.19
CA SER A 169 6.27 -0.71 0.76
C SER A 169 7.52 -0.16 0.07
N GLY A 170 7.83 1.12 0.26
CA GLY A 170 9.08 1.70 -0.23
C GLY A 170 9.11 3.22 -0.15
N MET A 171 10.22 3.81 -0.61
CA MET A 171 10.32 5.27 -0.76
C MET A 171 9.61 5.70 -2.04
N VAL A 172 8.76 6.72 -2.01
CA VAL A 172 8.00 7.18 -3.19
C VAL A 172 8.96 7.56 -4.32
N HIS A 173 8.71 7.01 -5.50
CA HIS A 173 9.58 7.20 -6.64
C HIS A 173 9.58 8.70 -7.08
N PRO A 174 10.73 9.32 -7.42
CA PRO A 174 10.80 10.74 -7.79
C PRO A 174 9.84 11.15 -8.91
N ASN A 175 9.63 10.29 -9.91
CA ASN A 175 8.66 10.54 -10.99
C ASN A 175 7.22 10.71 -10.46
N VAL A 176 6.82 9.97 -9.42
CA VAL A 176 5.49 10.10 -8.82
C VAL A 176 5.33 11.48 -8.20
N LEU A 177 6.35 11.99 -7.51
CA LEU A 177 6.37 13.35 -6.96
C LEU A 177 6.30 14.42 -8.05
N LYS A 178 7.10 14.25 -9.11
CA LYS A 178 7.10 15.16 -10.27
C LYS A 178 5.73 15.23 -10.96
N ASN A 179 5.05 14.09 -11.11
CA ASN A 179 3.73 14.01 -11.73
C ASN A 179 2.66 14.86 -11.01
N VAL A 180 2.86 15.16 -9.72
CA VAL A 180 1.97 15.97 -8.88
C VAL A 180 2.60 17.30 -8.46
N ASN A 181 3.64 17.76 -9.18
CA ASN A 181 4.33 19.03 -8.94
C ASN A 181 4.97 19.18 -7.53
N ILE A 182 5.46 18.07 -6.96
CA ILE A 182 6.29 18.08 -5.75
C ILE A 182 7.75 17.89 -6.16
N ASP A 183 8.64 18.78 -5.69
CA ASP A 183 10.07 18.72 -6.00
C ASP A 183 10.75 17.59 -5.20
N PRO A 184 11.27 16.54 -5.85
CA PRO A 184 11.95 15.43 -5.18
C PRO A 184 13.32 15.79 -4.59
N GLU A 185 13.90 16.95 -4.94
CA GLU A 185 15.13 17.43 -4.31
C GLU A 185 14.84 18.09 -2.94
N GLU A 186 13.62 18.60 -2.74
CA GLU A 186 13.19 19.20 -1.47
C GLU A 186 12.42 18.22 -0.58
N TYR A 187 11.61 17.34 -1.18
CA TYR A 187 10.71 16.45 -0.45
C TYR A 187 10.99 14.98 -0.75
N GLN A 188 10.91 14.17 0.29
CA GLN A 188 10.97 12.71 0.21
C GLN A 188 9.71 12.12 0.81
N GLY A 189 9.49 10.83 0.56
CA GLY A 189 8.34 10.17 1.14
C GLY A 189 8.43 8.67 1.11
N PHE A 190 7.58 8.02 1.89
CA PHE A 190 7.37 6.58 1.81
C PHE A 190 5.90 6.25 1.58
N ALA A 191 5.67 5.10 1.00
CA ALA A 191 4.35 4.51 0.85
C ALA A 191 4.35 3.03 1.26
N PHE A 192 3.17 2.51 1.61
CA PHE A 192 2.94 1.09 1.86
C PHE A 192 1.50 0.72 1.50
N GLY A 193 1.25 -0.57 1.23
CA GLY A 193 -0.09 -1.05 0.89
C GLY A 193 -0.34 -2.48 1.35
N TRP A 194 -1.27 -2.65 2.28
CA TRP A 194 -1.64 -3.95 2.87
C TRP A 194 -3.11 -4.28 2.62
N GLY A 195 -3.41 -5.56 2.44
CA GLY A 195 -4.80 -6.04 2.32
C GLY A 195 -5.49 -6.09 3.69
N VAL A 196 -6.69 -5.53 3.79
CA VAL A 196 -7.48 -5.50 5.03
C VAL A 196 -7.98 -6.89 5.37
N GLU A 197 -8.43 -7.67 4.38
CA GLU A 197 -8.83 -9.07 4.59
C GLU A 197 -7.67 -9.89 5.15
N ARG A 198 -6.44 -9.66 4.68
CA ARG A 198 -5.26 -10.33 5.20
C ARG A 198 -4.99 -9.94 6.66
N ILE A 199 -5.10 -8.65 7.01
CA ILE A 199 -5.01 -8.20 8.41
C ILE A 199 -6.07 -8.89 9.27
N ALA A 200 -7.32 -8.97 8.79
CA ALA A 200 -8.44 -9.58 9.49
C ALA A 200 -8.21 -11.09 9.72
N MET A 201 -7.86 -11.85 8.69
CA MET A 201 -7.55 -13.29 8.81
C MET A 201 -6.44 -13.55 9.83
N ILE A 202 -5.41 -12.71 9.87
CA ILE A 202 -4.30 -12.85 10.82
C ILE A 202 -4.75 -12.54 12.25
N LYS A 203 -5.61 -11.52 12.41
CA LYS A 203 -6.06 -11.05 13.72
C LYS A 203 -7.10 -11.97 14.36
N TYR A 204 -7.99 -12.54 13.56
CA TYR A 204 -9.17 -13.26 14.04
C TYR A 204 -9.10 -14.78 13.84
N GLY A 205 -8.13 -15.28 13.06
CA GLY A 205 -8.02 -16.70 12.70
C GLY A 205 -9.00 -17.11 11.62
#